data_AF-A0A2R5FWR5-F1
#
_entry.id   AF-A0A2R5FWR5-F1
#
_cell.length_a   1.000
_cell.length_b   1.000
_cell.length_c   1.000
_cell.angle_alpha   90.00
_cell.angle_beta   90.00
_cell.angle_gamma   90.00
#
_symmetry.space_group_name_H-M   'P 1'
#
loop_
_entity.id
_entity.type
_entity.pdbx_description
1 polymer ?
#
loop_
_entity_poly.entity_id
_entity_poly.type
_entity_poly.pdbx_seq_one_letter_code
_entity_poly.pdbx_strand_id
1 'polypeptide(L)'
;MVQQLFTQGSLFDLQTVIDYGQSVINVAQELAKVLIDNRPLSTKTVQAQMNRHFHGTAAKGAWQWKDAYEAVEVAQILYLRQKGYKLLLESPLTVSKSWRKFISM
;
A
#
# COMPACT_ATOMS: atom_id res chain seq x y z
N MET A 1 3.48 11.58 32.51
CA MET A 1 2.76 11.40 31.23
C MET A 1 3.13 10.03 30.72
N VAL A 2 2.23 9.06 30.89
CA VAL A 2 2.48 7.65 30.56
C VAL A 2 2.35 7.51 29.05
N GLN A 3 3.45 7.11 28.40
CA GLN A 3 3.45 6.64 27.03
C GLN A 3 2.46 5.47 26.96
N GLN A 4 1.33 5.70 26.31
CA GLN A 4 0.32 4.67 26.10
C GLN A 4 0.95 3.62 25.19
N LEU A 5 1.33 2.51 25.82
CA LEU A 5 1.80 1.30 25.16
C LEU A 5 0.76 0.90 24.13
N PHE A 6 1.26 0.88 22.90
CA PHE A 6 0.68 0.40 21.68
C PHE A 6 -0.33 -0.73 21.91
N THR A 7 -1.42 -0.70 21.14
CA THR A 7 -2.26 -1.86 20.83
C THR A 7 -1.41 -2.90 20.08
N GLN A 8 -0.47 -3.54 20.76
CA GLN A 8 0.45 -4.50 20.16
C GLN A 8 0.51 -5.73 21.05
N GLY A 9 0.06 -6.86 20.49
CA GLY A 9 0.65 -8.14 20.84
C GLY A 9 2.16 -8.04 20.67
N SER A 10 2.89 -8.91 21.38
CA SER A 10 4.35 -9.00 21.33
C SER A 10 4.88 -8.90 19.90
N LEU A 11 6.04 -8.27 19.67
CA LEU A 11 6.75 -8.35 18.37
C LEU A 11 7.01 -9.81 17.93
N PHE A 12 6.93 -10.75 18.87
CA PHE A 12 7.05 -12.19 18.66
C PHE A 12 5.69 -12.91 18.63
N ASP A 13 4.58 -12.18 18.73
CA ASP A 13 3.26 -12.72 18.52
C ASP A 13 3.02 -12.87 17.02
N LEU A 14 3.07 -14.12 16.57
CA LEU A 14 2.86 -14.48 15.17
C LEU A 14 1.52 -13.97 14.65
N GLN A 15 0.48 -13.94 15.49
CA GLN A 15 -0.84 -13.49 15.06
C GLN A 15 -0.82 -12.00 14.73
N THR A 16 -0.23 -11.17 15.60
CA THR A 16 -0.06 -9.73 15.35
C THR A 16 0.72 -9.45 14.06
N VAL A 17 1.80 -10.20 13.79
CA VAL A 17 2.59 -10.06 12.55
C VAL A 17 1.79 -10.47 11.31
N ILE A 18 1.02 -11.55 11.40
CA ILE A 18 0.15 -12.03 10.30
C ILE A 18 -0.95 -11.01 10.02
N ASP A 19 -1.60 -10.48 11.06
CA ASP A 19 -2.68 -9.50 10.93
C ASP A 19 -2.19 -8.19 10.29
N TYR A 20 -0.99 -7.74 10.68
CA TYR A 20 -0.32 -6.61 10.03
C TYR A 20 -0.07 -6.87 8.54
N GLY A 21 0.60 -7.98 8.21
CA GLY A 21 0.92 -8.33 6.83
C GLY A 21 -0.33 -8.46 5.96
N GLN A 22 -1.40 -9.06 6.50
CA GLN A 22 -2.68 -9.18 5.83
C GLN A 22 -3.31 -7.81 5.57
N SER A 23 -3.22 -6.88 6.53
CA SER A 23 -3.71 -5.51 6.37
C SER A 23 -2.97 -4.77 5.25
N VAL A 24 -1.64 -4.85 5.21
CA VAL A 24 -0.81 -4.28 4.13
C VAL A 24 -1.20 -4.86 2.77
N ILE A 25 -1.31 -6.18 2.66
CA ILE A 25 -1.68 -6.86 1.40
C ILE A 25 -3.08 -6.44 0.95
N ASN A 26 -4.05 -6.35 1.86
CA ASN A 26 -5.41 -5.95 1.52
C ASN A 26 -5.46 -4.51 0.99
N VAL A 27 -4.75 -3.58 1.64
CA VAL A 27 -4.62 -2.20 1.11
C VAL A 27 -3.97 -2.23 -0.26
N ALA A 28 -2.86 -2.94 -0.42
CA ALA A 28 -2.12 -3.01 -1.68
C ALA A 28 -2.98 -3.55 -2.82
N GLN A 29 -3.82 -4.54 -2.57
CA GLN A 29 -4.76 -5.08 -3.56
C GLN A 29 -5.79 -4.03 -4.01
N GLU A 30 -6.33 -3.22 -3.10
CA GLU A 30 -7.26 -2.14 -3.45
C GLU A 30 -6.57 -1.03 -4.25
N LEU A 31 -5.35 -0.64 -3.86
CA LEU A 31 -4.56 0.36 -4.60
C LEU A 31 -4.13 -0.15 -5.98
N ALA A 32 -3.80 -1.44 -6.10
CA ALA A 32 -3.45 -2.05 -7.38
C ALA A 32 -4.60 -1.96 -8.39
N LYS A 33 -5.86 -2.13 -7.95
CA LYS A 33 -7.04 -1.93 -8.82
C LYS A 33 -7.08 -0.51 -9.40
N VAL A 34 -6.79 0.51 -8.57
CA VAL A 34 -6.74 1.91 -9.01
C VAL A 34 -5.65 2.11 -10.08
N LEU A 35 -4.46 1.54 -9.88
CA LEU A 35 -3.36 1.58 -10.85
C LEU A 35 -3.70 0.86 -12.15
N ILE A 36 -4.34 -0.32 -12.07
CA ILE A 36 -4.78 -1.12 -13.21
C ILE A 36 -5.80 -0.35 -14.07
N ASP A 37 -6.65 0.43 -13.44
CA ASP A 37 -7.60 1.34 -14.10
C ASP A 37 -6.93 2.59 -14.69
N ASN A 38 -5.60 2.70 -14.66
CA ASN A 38 -4.80 3.85 -15.07
C ASN A 38 -5.17 5.15 -14.33
N ARG A 39 -5.66 5.04 -13.08
CA ARG A 39 -5.93 6.19 -12.22
C ARG A 39 -4.73 6.48 -11.31
N PRO A 40 -4.37 7.76 -11.09
CA PRO A 40 -3.33 8.11 -10.14
C PRO A 40 -3.77 7.79 -8.71
N LEU A 41 -2.82 7.36 -7.88
CA LEU A 41 -3.04 7.20 -6.45
C LEU A 41 -2.97 8.58 -5.79
N SER A 42 -4.08 9.05 -5.21
CA SER A 42 -4.07 10.24 -4.37
C SER A 42 -3.80 9.88 -2.91
N THR A 43 -3.21 10.81 -2.14
CA THR A 43 -3.03 10.64 -0.68
C THR A 43 -4.34 10.31 0.03
N LYS A 44 -5.45 10.92 -0.41
CA LYS A 44 -6.80 10.65 0.13
C LYS A 44 -7.24 9.21 -0.15
N THR A 45 -6.95 8.69 -1.33
CA THR A 45 -7.26 7.29 -1.70
C THR A 45 -6.45 6.33 -0.84
N VAL A 46 -5.15 6.57 -0.67
CA VAL A 46 -4.27 5.74 0.18
C VAL A 46 -4.77 5.78 1.62
N GLN A 47 -4.99 6.97 2.18
CA GLN A 47 -5.47 7.14 3.55
C GLN A 47 -6.81 6.46 3.80
N ALA A 48 -7.73 6.50 2.84
CA ALA A 48 -9.02 5.83 2.95
C ALA A 48 -8.88 4.31 3.03
N GLN A 49 -8.02 3.69 2.21
CA GLN A 49 -7.79 2.24 2.26
C GLN A 49 -7.02 1.83 3.51
N MET A 50 -6.00 2.59 3.91
CA MET A 50 -5.29 2.37 5.17
C MET A 50 -6.26 2.37 6.35
N ASN A 51 -7.11 3.40 6.46
CA ASN A 51 -8.07 3.48 7.55
C ASN A 51 -9.06 2.31 7.58
N ARG A 52 -9.45 1.82 6.40
CA ARG A 52 -10.39 0.72 6.25
C ARG A 52 -9.80 -0.61 6.72
N HIS A 53 -8.56 -0.90 6.33
CA HIS A 53 -7.94 -2.21 6.55
C HIS A 53 -7.08 -2.30 7.82
N PHE A 54 -6.60 -1.18 8.36
CA PHE A 54 -6.00 -1.11 9.70
C PHE A 54 -7.03 -0.78 10.79
N HIS A 55 -8.32 -0.74 10.45
CA HIS A 55 -9.43 -0.55 11.39
C HIS A 55 -9.32 0.71 12.28
N GLY A 56 -8.72 1.79 11.77
CA GLY A 56 -8.53 3.02 12.52
C GLY A 56 -7.76 4.08 11.75
N THR A 57 -7.56 5.25 12.35
CA THR A 57 -6.87 6.37 11.70
C THR A 57 -5.41 6.48 12.13
N ALA A 58 -4.57 7.07 11.28
CA ALA A 58 -3.20 7.42 11.65
C ALA A 58 -3.12 8.30 12.92
N ALA A 59 -4.07 9.22 13.09
CA ALA A 59 -4.16 10.06 14.29
C ALA A 59 -4.43 9.27 15.59
N LYS A 60 -5.04 8.08 15.48
CA LYS A 60 -5.25 7.14 16.60
C LYS A 60 -4.11 6.11 16.72
N GLY A 61 -3.06 6.23 15.92
CA GLY A 61 -1.93 5.30 15.91
C GLY A 61 -2.25 3.93 15.29
N ALA A 62 -3.35 3.80 14.54
CA ALA A 62 -3.72 2.52 13.93
C ALA A 62 -2.76 2.07 12.82
N TRP A 63 -2.06 3.02 12.20
CA TRP A 63 -1.00 2.83 11.22
C TRP A 63 -0.13 4.08 11.17
N GLN A 64 1.12 3.93 10.75
CA GLN A 64 2.08 5.03 10.56
C GLN A 64 2.36 5.27 9.08
N TRP A 65 3.00 6.39 8.78
CA TRP A 65 3.30 6.79 7.40
C TRP A 65 4.07 5.70 6.62
N LYS A 66 4.97 4.95 7.28
CA LYS A 66 5.74 3.86 6.66
C LYS A 66 4.87 2.71 6.14
N ASP A 67 3.88 2.30 6.91
CA ASP A 67 2.96 1.21 6.53
C ASP A 67 2.20 1.55 5.23
N ALA A 68 1.89 2.84 5.03
CA ALA A 68 1.28 3.31 3.79
C ALA A 68 2.24 3.24 2.59
N TYR A 69 3.54 3.50 2.79
CA TYR A 69 4.55 3.30 1.74
C TYR A 69 4.69 1.81 1.39
N GLU A 70 4.75 0.93 2.39
CA GLU A 70 4.82 -0.52 2.16
C GLU A 70 3.63 -0.99 1.32
N ALA A 71 2.40 -0.58 1.66
CA ALA A 71 1.21 -0.94 0.90
C ALA A 71 1.25 -0.40 -0.54
N VAL A 72 1.77 0.81 -0.75
CA VAL A 72 1.91 1.42 -2.09
C VAL A 72 2.96 0.68 -2.94
N GLU A 73 4.09 0.29 -2.35
CA GLU A 73 5.13 -0.49 -3.05
C GLU A 73 4.61 -1.87 -3.45
N VAL A 74 3.92 -2.57 -2.53
CA VAL A 74 3.29 -3.86 -2.84
C VAL A 74 2.23 -3.70 -3.94
N ALA A 75 1.45 -2.62 -3.94
CA ALA A 75 0.47 -2.34 -4.99
C ALA A 75 1.14 -2.18 -6.37
N GLN A 76 2.28 -1.52 -6.44
CA GLN A 76 3.05 -1.36 -7.68
C GLN A 76 3.62 -2.70 -8.18
N ILE A 77 4.11 -3.55 -7.27
CA ILE A 77 4.54 -4.92 -7.59
C ILE A 77 3.37 -5.73 -8.17
N LEU A 78 2.19 -5.67 -7.54
CA LEU A 78 0.99 -6.35 -8.03
C LEU A 78 0.56 -5.83 -9.41
N TYR A 79 0.58 -4.51 -9.62
CA TYR A 79 0.32 -3.90 -10.92
C TYR A 79 1.28 -4.42 -11.99
N LEU A 80 2.59 -4.43 -11.71
CA LEU A 80 3.60 -4.95 -12.64
C LEU A 80 3.42 -6.45 -12.90
N ARG A 81 3.08 -7.24 -11.88
CA ARG A 81 2.82 -8.68 -12.07
C ARG A 81 1.66 -8.92 -13.03
N GLN A 82 0.63 -8.06 -13.00
CA GLN A 82 -0.57 -8.23 -13.83
C GLN A 82 -0.47 -7.57 -15.22
N LYS A 83 0.13 -6.37 -15.31
CA LYS A 83 0.20 -5.56 -16.54
C LYS A 83 1.62 -5.43 -17.11
N GLY A 84 2.63 -5.56 -16.27
CA GLY A 84 4.03 -5.33 -16.60
C GLY A 84 4.54 -6.21 -17.74
N TYR A 85 4.13 -7.49 -17.81
CA TYR A 85 4.55 -8.36 -18.93
C TYR A 85 4.06 -7.85 -20.29
N LYS A 86 2.78 -7.44 -20.39
CA LYS A 86 2.24 -6.82 -21.62
C LYS A 86 2.94 -5.51 -21.95
N LEU A 87 3.15 -4.66 -20.95
CA LEU A 87 3.85 -3.37 -21.14
C LEU A 87 5.30 -3.56 -21.62
N LEU A 88 6.01 -4.56 -21.08
CA LEU A 88 7.37 -4.90 -21.48
C LEU A 88 7.43 -5.44 -22.92
N LEU A 89 6.45 -6.26 -23.32
CA LEU A 89 6.35 -6.77 -24.68
C LEU A 89 6.03 -5.69 -25.71
N GLU A 90 5.22 -4.68 -25.34
CA GLU A 90 4.86 -3.58 -26.24
C GLU A 90 5.99 -2.55 -26.39
N SER A 91 6.60 -2.12 -25.27
CA SER A 91 7.78 -1.26 -25.29
C SER A 91 8.42 -1.13 -23.91
N PRO A 92 9.68 -1.58 -23.72
CA PRO A 92 10.40 -1.49 -22.44
C PRO A 92 10.47 -0.06 -21.88
N LEU A 93 10.53 0.96 -22.75
CA LEU A 93 10.61 2.36 -22.36
C LEU A 93 9.27 2.92 -21.84
N THR A 94 8.14 2.29 -22.18
CA THR A 94 6.80 2.72 -21.76
C THR A 94 6.57 2.46 -20.28
N VAL A 95 7.16 1.41 -19.73
CA VAL A 95 7.18 1.16 -18.28
C VAL A 95 7.77 2.38 -17.57
N SER A 96 8.97 2.82 -17.96
CA SER A 96 9.62 4.00 -17.34
C SER A 96 8.78 5.29 -17.41
N LYS A 97 8.00 5.48 -18.49
CA LYS A 97 7.13 6.65 -18.67
C LYS A 97 5.88 6.57 -17.81
N SER A 98 5.29 5.38 -17.67
CA SER A 98 4.15 5.12 -16.79
C SER A 98 4.54 5.36 -15.33
N TRP A 99 5.70 4.86 -14.91
CA TRP A 99 6.26 5.09 -13.57
C TRP A 99 6.46 6.58 -13.23
N ARG A 100 6.91 7.38 -14.20
CA ARG A 100 7.06 8.84 -14.00
C ARG A 100 5.74 9.55 -13.69
N LYS A 101 4.63 9.04 -14.21
CA LYS A 101 3.28 9.57 -13.97
C LYS A 101 2.77 9.26 -12.55
N PHE A 102 3.37 8.29 -11.87
CA PHE A 102 3.02 7.86 -10.52
C PHE A 102 3.90 8.49 -9.42
N ILE A 103 5.13 8.94 -9.75
CA ILE A 103 6.10 9.46 -8.75
C ILE A 103 6.11 10.99 -8.68
N SER A 104 5.51 11.70 -9.64
CA SER A 104 5.46 13.17 -9.65
C SER A 104 4.37 13.79 -8.76
N MET A 105 4.01 13.14 -7.64
CA MET A 105 2.99 13.61 -6.69
C MET A 105 3.61 13.95 -5.34
#